data_AF-V2WNM0-F1
#
_entry.id   AF-V2WNM0-F1
#
_cell.length_a   1.000
_cell.length_b   1.000
_cell.length_c   1.000
_cell.angle_alpha   90.00
_cell.angle_beta   90.00
_cell.angle_gamma   90.00
#
_symmetry.space_group_name_H-M   'P 1'
#
loop_
_entity.id
_entity.type
_entity.pdbx_description
1 polymer ?
#
loop_
_entity_poly.entity_id
_entity_poly.type
_entity_poly.pdbx_seq_one_letter_code
_entity_poly.pdbx_strand_id
1 'polypeptide(L)'
;MILGLLWLQYHNPRIDWETGEIQFLPRRKIQIKRFRGILNNTKSEVLIGAKITASQEMAHQQQTVKKDIDELIPKYLLGYRDRFEKGKAERFLPTRTYDHAIDLKLDFVPRNCKLYPLSPAEQAEQDKFLEENLWKGYIHKSKSPMASPFFFVAKKEKGVLQPTQDYRELNKGTIKNTYPLLLISELLDKLKGATVFTKLNLRNSYNNVRIKDGDQWKAAFKTNRELFEPTVMFFGLSNSPATFQAFMNDILSNFIDEGWCIVYMDDILLFSKDQTEHRERTEQLMRRLKKHDLFLKLEKCEFDIMEVVFLGMVIRPGYITMDPVKLAGIAEWEPPQTVKGVHTFLGFRNFYRKFIGKYAQLTRPMNDLLQKNRKFEWTKKCQIAFDLLKAKFLSELILVMPDIDKPFIIEADASKWATGAVLRQKGADGKWHPCGYLSKSLSPTERNYEIYDRELLAIYRALMEWRHYLMGGKFKIMILSDHKNLTYFHAQKLNRRQARWSFFLLEFDLGLVHVPGKSITQANALSQQSNEQDNVDNDNKDIIVLPDQLFIKGIDLGMKEDIVE
;
A
#
# COMPACT_ATOMS: atom_id res chain seq x y z
N MET A 1 -28.78 21.53 19.73
CA MET A 1 -28.86 20.33 18.86
C MET A 1 -29.51 20.77 17.56
N ILE A 2 -28.79 20.79 16.44
CA ILE A 2 -29.37 21.21 15.14
C ILE A 2 -30.00 19.96 14.52
N LEU A 3 -31.34 19.88 14.57
CA LEU A 3 -32.09 18.82 13.89
C LEU A 3 -32.09 19.11 12.39
N GLY A 4 -31.62 18.17 11.59
CA GLY A 4 -31.57 18.32 10.13
C GLY A 4 -32.97 18.33 9.51
N LEU A 5 -33.10 19.03 8.37
CA LEU A 5 -34.37 19.20 7.64
C LEU A 5 -35.07 17.87 7.32
N LEU A 6 -34.29 16.83 6.99
CA LEU A 6 -34.80 15.47 6.73
C LEU A 6 -35.53 14.86 7.94
N TRP A 7 -35.06 15.15 9.15
CA TRP A 7 -35.66 14.64 10.39
C TRP A 7 -36.99 15.34 10.69
N LEU A 8 -37.03 16.67 10.48
CA LEU A 8 -38.25 17.47 10.63
C LEU A 8 -39.33 17.08 9.62
N GLN A 9 -38.94 16.81 8.36
CA GLN A 9 -39.87 16.32 7.33
C GLN A 9 -40.48 14.95 7.69
N TYR A 10 -39.68 14.04 8.26
CA TYR A 10 -40.15 12.70 8.62
C TYR A 10 -41.15 12.71 9.79
N HIS A 11 -40.90 13.52 10.81
CA HIS A 11 -41.75 13.57 12.01
C HIS A 11 -42.85 14.62 11.96
N ASN A 12 -42.76 15.56 11.01
CA ASN A 12 -43.72 16.66 10.75
C ASN A 12 -44.30 17.30 12.04
N PRO A 13 -43.44 17.78 12.97
CA PRO A 13 -43.92 18.43 14.19
C PRO A 13 -44.50 19.82 13.88
N ARG A 14 -45.37 20.31 14.76
CA ARG A 14 -45.71 21.74 14.79
C ARG A 14 -44.61 22.47 15.55
N ILE A 15 -44.00 23.46 14.89
CA ILE A 15 -42.95 24.29 15.48
C ILE A 15 -43.50 25.72 15.56
N ASP A 16 -43.44 26.30 16.75
CA ASP A 16 -43.62 27.73 16.95
C ASP A 16 -42.24 28.40 16.89
N TRP A 17 -42.05 29.27 15.89
CA TRP A 17 -40.76 29.89 15.61
C TRP A 17 -40.48 31.13 16.46
N GLU A 18 -41.50 31.71 17.10
CA GLU A 18 -41.33 32.83 18.03
C GLU A 18 -40.96 32.34 19.44
N THR A 19 -41.55 31.22 19.88
CA THR A 19 -41.31 30.66 21.23
C THR A 19 -40.29 29.53 21.26
N GLY A 20 -40.00 28.90 20.12
CA GLY A 20 -39.06 27.78 20.01
C GLY A 20 -39.63 26.44 20.46
N GLU A 21 -40.94 26.33 20.70
CA GLU A 21 -41.59 25.09 21.11
C GLU A 21 -41.86 24.15 19.93
N ILE A 22 -41.67 22.84 20.17
CA ILE A 22 -41.90 21.77 19.18
C ILE A 22 -42.92 20.79 19.75
N GLN A 23 -44.10 20.69 19.12
CA GLN A 23 -45.18 19.79 19.51
C GLN A 23 -45.35 18.64 18.50
N PHE A 24 -45.38 17.41 19.02
CA PHE A 24 -45.62 16.19 18.23
C PHE A 24 -47.06 15.68 18.44
N LEU A 25 -47.74 15.28 17.36
CA LEU A 25 -49.09 14.73 17.43
C LEU A 25 -49.11 13.33 18.08
N PRO A 26 -50.01 13.05 19.04
CA PRO A 26 -50.04 11.77 19.73
C PRO A 26 -50.71 10.66 18.90
N ARG A 27 -49.91 9.61 18.62
CA ARG A 27 -50.23 8.22 18.19
C ARG A 27 -50.08 7.86 16.71
N ARG A 28 -48.99 7.15 16.42
CA ARG A 28 -49.08 5.73 16.06
C ARG A 28 -48.37 4.89 17.12
N LYS A 29 -49.13 4.02 17.79
CA LYS A 29 -48.62 2.94 18.65
C LYS A 29 -47.83 1.96 17.79
N ILE A 30 -46.62 1.59 18.21
CA ILE A 30 -46.01 0.33 17.79
C ILE A 30 -46.29 -0.69 18.90
N GLN A 31 -47.08 -1.71 18.59
CA GLN A 31 -47.11 -2.96 19.37
C GLN A 31 -45.82 -3.73 19.07
N ILE A 32 -45.02 -4.01 20.09
CA ILE A 32 -44.03 -5.08 20.03
C ILE A 32 -44.58 -6.24 20.87
N LYS A 33 -44.98 -7.33 20.19
CA LYS A 33 -45.30 -8.61 20.82
C LYS A 33 -44.07 -9.11 21.58
N ARG A 34 -44.28 -9.64 22.79
CA ARG A 34 -43.29 -10.45 23.54
C ARG A 34 -42.63 -11.46 22.60
N PHE A 35 -41.34 -11.29 22.33
CA PHE A 35 -40.48 -12.35 21.84
C PHE A 35 -39.59 -12.80 23.02
N ARG A 36 -39.75 -14.06 23.42
CA ARG A 36 -38.76 -14.79 24.23
C ARG A 36 -37.58 -15.07 23.30
N GLY A 37 -36.37 -14.66 23.69
CA GLY A 37 -35.13 -15.05 23.01
C GLY A 37 -34.27 -13.86 22.58
N ILE A 38 -33.20 -13.65 23.36
CA ILE A 38 -31.90 -13.07 22.98
C ILE A 38 -32.00 -11.84 22.05
N LEU A 39 -32.23 -10.66 22.63
CA LEU A 39 -31.69 -9.43 22.05
C LEU A 39 -30.19 -9.44 22.29
N ASN A 40 -29.44 -9.56 21.20
CA ASN A 40 -27.99 -9.50 21.15
C ASN A 40 -27.47 -8.32 21.98
N ASN A 41 -27.00 -8.64 23.19
CA ASN A 41 -25.76 -8.09 23.72
C ASN A 41 -24.61 -8.53 22.81
N THR A 42 -24.58 -8.06 21.56
CA THR A 42 -23.30 -7.96 20.87
C THR A 42 -22.61 -6.78 21.53
N LYS A 43 -21.75 -7.11 22.51
CA LYS A 43 -20.55 -6.30 22.79
C LYS A 43 -20.08 -5.74 21.46
N SER A 44 -19.71 -4.46 21.39
CA SER A 44 -18.90 -3.99 20.28
C SER A 44 -17.76 -4.99 20.11
N GLU A 45 -17.86 -5.88 19.12
CA GLU A 45 -16.74 -6.66 18.67
C GLU A 45 -15.83 -5.60 18.07
N VAL A 46 -14.95 -5.10 18.92
CA VAL A 46 -13.74 -4.46 18.49
C VAL A 46 -12.98 -5.57 17.79
N LEU A 47 -13.28 -5.79 16.51
CA LEU A 47 -12.47 -6.57 15.61
C LEU A 47 -11.10 -5.89 15.60
N ILE A 48 -10.22 -6.41 16.45
CA ILE A 48 -8.81 -6.03 16.52
C ILE A 48 -8.17 -6.64 15.27
N GLY A 49 -8.47 -6.05 14.12
CA GLY A 49 -7.73 -6.32 12.90
C GLY A 49 -6.34 -5.73 13.08
N ALA A 50 -5.38 -6.55 13.51
CA ALA A 50 -4.00 -6.31 13.11
C ALA A 50 -4.04 -6.16 11.59
N LYS A 51 -3.66 -4.98 11.07
CA LYS A 51 -3.69 -4.72 9.61
C LYS A 51 -2.58 -5.52 8.94
N ILE A 52 -2.81 -6.82 8.79
CA ILE A 52 -2.19 -7.61 7.74
C ILE A 52 -2.90 -7.15 6.47
N THR A 53 -2.15 -6.70 5.47
CA THR A 53 -2.77 -6.35 4.19
C THR A 53 -3.37 -7.62 3.56
N ALA A 54 -4.45 -7.51 2.78
CA ALA A 54 -4.98 -8.66 2.04
C ALA A 54 -3.89 -9.36 1.18
N SER A 55 -2.87 -8.60 0.75
CA SER A 55 -1.67 -9.15 0.11
C SER A 55 -0.77 -9.96 1.05
N GLN A 56 -0.58 -9.58 2.30
CA GLN A 56 0.14 -10.46 3.24
C GLN A 56 -0.72 -11.69 3.59
N GLU A 57 -2.05 -11.54 3.72
CA GLU A 57 -2.97 -12.64 4.07
C GLU A 57 -3.04 -13.78 3.04
N MET A 58 -2.98 -13.48 1.73
CA MET A 58 -2.96 -14.57 0.72
C MET A 58 -1.55 -15.15 0.51
N ALA A 59 -0.48 -14.43 0.86
CA ALA A 59 0.89 -14.96 0.71
C ALA A 59 1.20 -16.03 1.77
N HIS A 60 0.57 -15.90 2.94
CA HIS A 60 0.64 -16.89 4.02
C HIS A 60 -0.22 -18.15 3.79
N GLN A 61 -0.82 -18.35 2.60
CA GLN A 61 -1.66 -19.52 2.30
C GLN A 61 -0.89 -20.77 1.83
N GLN A 62 0.42 -20.69 1.61
CA GLN A 62 1.18 -21.85 1.14
C GLN A 62 1.45 -22.85 2.28
N GLN A 63 0.94 -24.08 2.08
CA GLN A 63 1.30 -25.26 2.85
C GLN A 63 2.75 -25.62 2.61
N THR A 64 3.52 -25.81 3.68
CA THR A 64 4.88 -26.33 3.61
C THR A 64 4.83 -27.85 3.63
N VAL A 65 5.24 -28.47 2.52
CA VAL A 65 5.56 -29.90 2.49
C VAL A 65 6.80 -30.11 3.36
N LYS A 66 6.71 -31.00 4.36
CA LYS A 66 7.86 -31.41 5.18
C LYS A 66 8.85 -32.17 4.30
N LYS A 67 9.85 -31.49 3.74
CA LYS A 67 11.05 -32.10 3.17
C LYS A 67 12.13 -32.21 4.25
N ASP A 68 13.05 -33.16 4.08
CA ASP A 68 14.16 -33.35 5.01
C ASP A 68 15.10 -32.13 5.01
N ILE A 69 15.63 -31.78 6.18
CA ILE A 69 16.41 -30.54 6.41
C ILE A 69 17.68 -30.54 5.54
N ASP A 70 18.29 -31.71 5.37
CA ASP A 70 19.58 -31.84 4.68
C ASP A 70 19.44 -31.82 3.14
N GLU A 71 18.24 -32.03 2.60
CA GLU A 71 17.98 -31.88 1.16
C GLU A 71 17.70 -30.42 0.75
N LEU A 72 17.25 -29.59 1.70
CA LEU A 72 16.87 -28.20 1.45
C LEU A 72 18.05 -27.23 1.51
N ILE A 73 19.14 -27.60 2.21
CA ILE A 73 20.32 -26.75 2.35
C ILE A 73 21.30 -27.09 1.22
N PRO A 74 21.72 -26.12 0.38
CA PRO A 74 22.75 -26.35 -0.62
C PRO A 74 24.05 -26.89 0.00
N LYS A 75 24.75 -27.79 -0.71
CA LYS A 75 25.96 -28.46 -0.20
C LYS A 75 27.03 -27.50 0.32
N TYR A 76 27.20 -26.35 -0.33
CA TYR A 76 28.17 -25.33 0.07
C TYR A 76 27.77 -24.57 1.36
N LEU A 77 26.52 -24.67 1.80
CA LEU A 77 26.01 -24.06 3.04
C LEU A 77 25.86 -25.03 4.21
N LEU A 78 26.21 -26.31 4.04
CA LEU A 78 26.10 -27.32 5.11
C LEU A 78 26.88 -26.95 6.37
N GLY A 79 27.99 -26.21 6.24
CA GLY A 79 28.75 -25.67 7.38
C GLY A 79 28.00 -24.66 8.25
N TYR A 80 26.84 -24.16 7.80
CA TYR A 80 25.97 -23.22 8.52
C TYR A 80 24.65 -23.87 8.97
N ARG A 81 24.56 -25.20 9.02
CA ARG A 81 23.36 -25.94 9.47
C ARG A 81 22.81 -25.42 10.80
N ASP A 82 23.70 -25.02 11.70
CA ASP A 82 23.37 -24.45 13.00
C ASP A 82 22.52 -23.17 12.93
N ARG A 83 22.60 -22.41 11.83
CA ARG A 83 21.81 -21.18 11.60
C ARG A 83 20.35 -21.45 11.21
N PHE A 84 20.02 -22.68 10.85
CA PHE A 84 18.67 -23.11 10.48
C PHE A 84 17.94 -23.83 11.62
N GLU A 85 18.68 -24.26 12.65
CA GLU A 85 18.15 -25.00 13.80
C GLU A 85 17.30 -24.12 14.72
N LYS A 86 16.08 -24.58 15.03
CA LYS A 86 15.14 -23.85 15.90
C LYS A 86 15.69 -23.66 17.32
N GLY A 87 16.24 -24.71 17.93
CA GLY A 87 16.65 -24.68 19.34
C GLY A 87 17.80 -23.69 19.61
N LYS A 88 18.73 -23.52 18.66
CA LYS A 88 19.84 -22.57 18.82
C LYS A 88 19.42 -21.10 18.76
N ALA A 89 18.26 -20.83 18.16
CA ALA A 89 17.68 -19.49 18.07
C ALA A 89 16.94 -19.06 19.36
N GLU A 90 16.75 -19.98 20.31
CA GLU A 90 15.98 -19.73 21.53
C GLU A 90 16.91 -19.33 22.68
N ARG A 91 17.41 -18.10 22.63
CA ARG A 91 18.27 -17.53 23.67
C ARG A 91 18.07 -16.03 23.83
N PHE A 92 18.37 -15.52 25.02
CA PHE A 92 18.29 -14.09 25.29
C PHE A 92 19.41 -13.32 24.59
N LEU A 93 19.09 -12.12 24.09
CA LEU A 93 19.98 -11.34 23.23
C LEU A 93 20.87 -10.38 24.04
N PRO A 94 22.11 -10.13 23.60
CA PRO A 94 22.90 -9.03 24.15
C PRO A 94 22.29 -7.68 23.79
N THR A 95 22.52 -6.67 24.63
CA THR A 95 22.15 -5.26 24.36
C THR A 95 22.85 -4.77 23.09
N ARG A 96 22.16 -3.99 22.25
CA ARG A 96 22.72 -3.43 21.01
C ARG A 96 22.38 -1.94 20.88
N THR A 97 23.04 -1.24 19.96
CA THR A 97 22.78 0.19 19.67
C THR A 97 21.40 0.45 19.08
N TYR A 98 20.73 -0.57 18.53
CA TYR A 98 19.45 -0.47 17.82
C TYR A 98 18.26 -0.97 18.65
N ASP A 99 18.38 -0.94 19.97
CA ASP A 99 17.29 -1.33 20.85
C ASP A 99 16.05 -0.46 20.59
N HIS A 100 14.89 -1.11 20.55
CA HIS A 100 13.61 -0.48 20.23
C HIS A 100 13.17 0.47 21.34
N ALA A 101 13.21 1.76 21.06
CA ALA A 101 12.70 2.80 21.94
C ALA A 101 11.20 3.03 21.73
N ILE A 102 10.48 3.25 22.83
CA ILE A 102 9.05 3.59 22.85
C ILE A 102 8.92 5.01 23.38
N ASP A 103 9.15 5.98 22.50
CA ASP A 103 9.04 7.40 22.84
C ASP A 103 7.58 7.83 22.86
N LEU A 104 7.09 8.24 24.04
CA LEU A 104 5.71 8.66 24.24
C LEU A 104 5.59 10.19 24.13
N LYS A 105 4.45 10.67 23.63
CA LYS A 105 4.12 12.09 23.67
C LYS A 105 4.00 12.57 25.11
N LEU A 106 4.33 13.84 25.35
CA LEU A 106 4.32 14.46 26.69
C LEU A 106 2.94 14.41 27.37
N ASP A 107 1.86 14.43 26.59
CA ASP A 107 0.46 14.38 27.06
C ASP A 107 -0.09 12.95 27.19
N PHE A 108 0.72 11.93 26.93
CA PHE A 108 0.24 10.55 26.97
C PHE A 108 -0.01 10.09 28.41
N VAL A 109 -1.25 9.72 28.70
CA VAL A 109 -1.64 9.17 30.00
C VAL A 109 -1.62 7.63 29.95
N PRO A 110 -0.82 6.97 30.81
CA PRO A 110 -0.84 5.52 30.98
C PRO A 110 -2.26 4.98 31.23
N ARG A 111 -2.65 3.92 30.53
CA ARG A 111 -3.96 3.28 30.69
C ARG A 111 -3.83 1.80 31.03
N ASN A 112 -4.68 1.36 31.94
CA ASN A 112 -4.90 -0.05 32.21
C ASN A 112 -5.93 -0.63 31.23
N CYS A 113 -5.89 -1.95 31.03
CA CYS A 113 -6.80 -2.66 30.14
C CYS A 113 -7.71 -3.64 30.89
N LYS A 114 -8.80 -4.03 30.23
CA LYS A 114 -9.65 -5.14 30.68
C LYS A 114 -9.01 -6.46 30.29
N LEU A 115 -9.26 -7.49 31.09
CA LEU A 115 -8.91 -8.87 30.74
C LEU A 115 -9.92 -9.44 29.77
N TYR A 116 -9.44 -10.15 28.76
CA TYR A 116 -10.31 -10.93 27.89
C TYR A 116 -10.49 -12.34 28.48
N PRO A 117 -11.74 -12.84 28.55
CA PRO A 117 -11.97 -14.22 28.92
C PRO A 117 -11.44 -15.13 27.81
N LEU A 118 -10.67 -16.15 28.20
CA LEU A 118 -10.10 -17.14 27.28
C LEU A 118 -10.87 -18.46 27.37
N SER A 119 -11.01 -19.15 26.25
CA SER A 119 -11.46 -20.54 26.20
C SER A 119 -10.40 -21.49 26.81
N PRO A 120 -10.76 -22.72 27.19
CA PRO A 120 -9.79 -23.68 27.73
C PRO A 120 -8.60 -23.95 26.81
N ALA A 121 -8.81 -23.97 25.49
CA ALA A 121 -7.74 -24.16 24.51
C ALA A 121 -6.79 -22.95 24.45
N GLU A 122 -7.34 -21.74 24.45
CA GLU A 122 -6.56 -20.50 24.52
C GLU A 122 -5.80 -20.39 25.85
N GLN A 123 -6.39 -20.89 26.94
CA GLN A 123 -5.73 -20.89 28.24
C GLN A 123 -4.49 -21.77 28.25
N ALA A 124 -4.58 -22.99 27.71
CA ALA A 124 -3.44 -23.89 27.59
C ALA A 124 -2.33 -23.28 26.72
N GLU A 125 -2.69 -22.64 25.61
CA GLU A 125 -1.70 -21.97 24.74
C GLU A 125 -1.10 -20.73 25.41
N GLN A 126 -1.87 -20.00 26.23
CA GLN A 126 -1.35 -18.89 27.01
C GLN A 126 -0.32 -19.36 28.03
N ASP A 127 -0.64 -20.41 28.78
CA ASP A 127 0.25 -20.91 29.82
C ASP A 127 1.56 -21.41 29.21
N LYS A 128 1.49 -22.12 28.07
CA LYS A 128 2.66 -22.50 27.27
C LYS A 128 3.45 -21.30 26.76
N PHE A 129 2.78 -20.28 26.20
CA PHE A 129 3.42 -19.05 25.75
C PHE A 129 4.17 -18.36 26.89
N LEU A 130 3.54 -18.25 28.07
CA LEU A 130 4.15 -17.63 29.24
C LEU A 130 5.37 -18.42 29.71
N GLU A 131 5.26 -19.73 29.86
CA GLU A 131 6.36 -20.59 30.28
C GLU A 131 7.56 -20.49 29.33
N GLU A 132 7.33 -20.60 28.02
CA GLU A 132 8.38 -20.51 27.01
C GLU A 132 9.07 -19.13 27.00
N ASN A 133 8.30 -18.04 27.07
CA ASN A 133 8.87 -16.69 26.99
C ASN A 133 9.52 -16.24 28.31
N LEU A 134 9.05 -16.73 29.47
CA LEU A 134 9.71 -16.53 30.75
C LEU A 134 11.05 -17.28 30.78
N TRP A 135 11.07 -18.54 30.34
CA TRP A 135 12.30 -19.33 30.26
C TRP A 135 13.34 -18.69 29.32
N LYS A 136 12.89 -18.14 28.17
CA LYS A 136 13.75 -17.41 27.22
C LYS A 136 14.20 -16.03 27.73
N GLY A 137 13.61 -15.52 28.81
CA GLY A 137 13.82 -14.15 29.30
C GLY A 137 13.23 -13.06 28.40
N TYR A 138 12.32 -13.42 27.48
CA TYR A 138 11.66 -12.49 26.55
C TYR A 138 10.59 -11.65 27.23
N ILE A 139 10.08 -12.12 28.37
CA ILE A 139 9.14 -11.41 29.22
C ILE A 139 9.54 -11.57 30.69
N HIS A 140 9.17 -10.59 31.51
CA HIS A 140 9.32 -10.64 32.97
C HIS A 140 8.02 -10.21 33.65
N LYS A 141 7.83 -10.61 34.91
CA LYS A 141 6.71 -10.13 35.73
C LYS A 141 6.85 -8.61 35.95
N SER A 142 5.77 -7.87 35.72
CA SER A 142 5.80 -6.41 35.79
C SER A 142 4.86 -5.87 36.87
N LYS A 143 5.15 -4.64 37.31
CA LYS A 143 4.27 -3.80 38.14
C LYS A 143 3.90 -2.51 37.41
N SER A 144 3.92 -2.54 36.08
CA SER A 144 3.68 -1.36 35.24
C SER A 144 2.33 -0.68 35.53
N PRO A 145 2.27 0.66 35.52
CA PRO A 145 1.02 1.42 35.65
C PRO A 145 0.13 1.34 34.40
N MET A 146 0.64 0.83 33.27
CA MET A 146 -0.15 0.58 32.06
C MET A 146 -0.13 -0.89 31.66
N ALA A 147 -1.13 -1.29 30.88
CA ALA A 147 -1.16 -2.62 30.30
C ALA A 147 -1.94 -2.66 29.00
N SER A 148 -1.46 -3.47 28.06
CA SER A 148 -2.16 -3.83 26.83
C SER A 148 -2.86 -5.18 26.99
N PRO A 149 -4.06 -5.38 26.45
CA PRO A 149 -4.74 -6.66 26.60
C PRO A 149 -4.12 -7.72 25.69
N PHE A 150 -4.16 -8.97 26.16
CA PHE A 150 -3.63 -10.14 25.46
C PHE A 150 -4.76 -11.03 24.95
N PHE A 151 -4.66 -11.49 23.71
CA PHE A 151 -5.66 -12.35 23.07
C PHE A 151 -5.01 -13.25 22.00
N PHE A 152 -5.80 -14.19 21.48
CA PHE A 152 -5.36 -15.07 20.40
C PHE A 152 -6.05 -14.74 19.09
N VAL A 153 -5.28 -14.86 18.01
CA VAL A 153 -5.80 -14.84 16.63
C VAL A 153 -5.59 -16.23 16.04
N ALA A 154 -6.64 -16.82 15.49
CA ALA A 154 -6.51 -18.09 14.77
C ALA A 154 -5.66 -17.88 13.51
N LYS A 155 -4.60 -18.68 13.35
CA LYS A 155 -3.94 -18.81 12.05
C LYS A 155 -4.81 -19.67 11.12
N LYS A 156 -4.53 -19.59 9.82
CA LYS A 156 -5.20 -20.43 8.81
C LYS A 156 -4.92 -21.92 9.02
N GLU A 157 -3.79 -22.28 9.63
CA GLU A 157 -3.51 -23.65 10.07
C GLU A 157 -4.47 -24.04 11.21
N LYS A 158 -5.26 -25.08 10.97
CA LYS A 158 -6.35 -25.49 11.85
C LYS A 158 -5.81 -25.84 13.25
N GLY A 159 -6.22 -25.07 14.25
CA GLY A 159 -5.82 -25.26 15.65
C GLY A 159 -4.58 -24.48 16.09
N VAL A 160 -3.91 -23.73 15.20
CA VAL A 160 -2.76 -22.91 15.59
C VAL A 160 -3.23 -21.51 16.00
N LEU A 161 -3.01 -21.17 17.27
CA LEU A 161 -3.36 -19.87 17.84
C LEU A 161 -2.11 -18.98 17.91
N GLN A 162 -2.25 -17.72 17.49
CA GLN A 162 -1.17 -16.73 17.58
C GLN A 162 -1.40 -15.80 18.79
N PRO A 163 -0.50 -15.81 19.79
CA PRO A 163 -0.57 -14.86 20.89
C PRO A 163 -0.34 -13.44 20.37
N THR A 164 -1.23 -12.52 20.74
CA THR A 164 -1.24 -11.14 20.23
C THR A 164 -1.54 -10.16 21.37
N GLN A 165 -0.68 -9.15 21.51
CA GLN A 165 -0.90 -8.00 22.38
C GLN A 165 -1.54 -6.86 21.58
N ASP A 166 -2.61 -6.25 22.12
CA ASP A 166 -3.24 -5.09 21.48
C ASP A 166 -2.57 -3.78 21.89
N TYR A 167 -1.53 -3.38 21.14
CA TYR A 167 -0.81 -2.13 21.36
C TYR A 167 -1.49 -0.89 20.74
N ARG A 168 -2.73 -0.94 20.26
CA ARG A 168 -3.36 0.20 19.55
C ARG A 168 -3.40 1.49 20.38
N GLU A 169 -3.69 1.42 21.68
CA GLU A 169 -3.71 2.60 22.54
C GLU A 169 -2.30 3.15 22.78
N LEU A 170 -1.32 2.28 23.01
CA LEU A 170 0.09 2.64 23.13
C LEU A 170 0.60 3.32 21.83
N ASN A 171 0.25 2.76 20.68
CA ASN A 171 0.65 3.25 19.36
C ASN A 171 0.09 4.64 19.03
N LYS A 172 -1.07 5.04 19.59
CA LYS A 172 -1.59 6.41 19.44
C LYS A 172 -0.74 7.45 20.18
N GLY A 173 -0.20 7.04 21.33
CA GLY A 173 0.67 7.83 22.19
C GLY A 173 2.13 7.85 21.78
N THR A 174 2.57 6.87 20.99
CA THR A 174 3.97 6.75 20.55
C THR A 174 4.28 7.76 19.44
N ILE A 175 5.44 8.42 19.55
CA ILE A 175 5.98 9.31 18.53
C ILE A 175 6.40 8.46 17.33
N LYS A 176 5.93 8.82 16.13
CA LYS A 176 6.16 8.02 14.92
C LYS A 176 7.56 8.26 14.37
N ASN A 177 8.31 7.19 14.15
CA ASN A 177 9.58 7.19 13.44
C ASN A 177 9.32 7.30 11.92
N THR A 178 10.08 8.15 11.25
CA THR A 178 10.02 8.39 9.80
C THR A 178 11.18 7.76 9.05
N TYR A 179 11.79 6.71 9.62
CA TYR A 179 12.85 5.95 8.97
C TYR A 179 12.45 5.56 7.54
N PRO A 180 13.31 5.82 6.55
CA PRO A 180 12.97 5.58 5.15
C PRO A 180 12.83 4.08 4.90
N LEU A 181 11.62 3.66 4.56
CA LEU A 181 11.39 2.36 3.92
C LEU A 181 11.45 2.58 2.42
N LEU A 182 12.40 1.90 1.76
CA LEU A 182 12.58 2.02 0.31
C LEU A 182 11.30 1.62 -0.42
N LEU A 183 10.99 2.36 -1.49
CA LEU A 183 9.85 2.03 -2.34
C LEU A 183 10.13 0.71 -3.06
N ILE A 184 9.13 -0.14 -3.15
CA ILE A 184 9.27 -1.47 -3.78
C ILE A 184 9.72 -1.35 -5.24
N SER A 185 9.32 -0.29 -5.95
CA SER A 185 9.82 0.01 -7.30
C SER A 185 11.33 0.19 -7.33
N GLU A 186 11.88 0.99 -6.42
CA GLU A 186 13.33 1.25 -6.34
C GLU A 186 14.12 -0.02 -6.01
N LEU A 187 13.54 -0.89 -5.17
CA LEU A 187 14.14 -2.19 -4.87
C LEU A 187 14.18 -3.09 -6.11
N LEU A 188 13.12 -3.11 -6.89
CA LEU A 188 13.02 -3.94 -8.10
C LEU A 188 13.99 -3.46 -9.20
N ASP A 189 14.27 -2.16 -9.29
CA ASP A 189 15.21 -1.62 -10.28
C ASP A 189 16.63 -2.13 -10.08
N LYS A 190 17.03 -2.37 -8.82
CA LYS A 190 18.35 -2.92 -8.48
C LYS A 190 18.54 -4.35 -9.01
N LEU A 191 17.46 -5.07 -9.29
CA LEU A 191 17.51 -6.46 -9.78
C LEU A 191 17.83 -6.58 -11.26
N LYS A 192 17.99 -5.45 -11.97
CA LYS A 192 18.29 -5.42 -13.40
C LYS A 192 19.52 -6.28 -13.72
N GLY A 193 19.34 -7.20 -14.66
CA GLY A 193 20.40 -8.05 -15.18
C GLY A 193 20.76 -9.25 -14.29
N ALA A 194 20.13 -9.40 -13.13
CA ALA A 194 20.28 -10.60 -12.32
C ALA A 194 19.59 -11.81 -12.97
N THR A 195 20.19 -12.98 -12.79
CA THR A 195 19.75 -14.26 -13.35
C THR A 195 19.50 -15.30 -12.28
N VAL A 196 20.23 -15.21 -11.16
CA VAL A 196 20.16 -16.13 -10.01
C VAL A 196 19.77 -15.36 -8.77
N PHE A 197 18.85 -15.93 -7.99
CA PHE A 197 18.28 -15.34 -6.80
C PHE A 197 18.36 -16.32 -5.63
N THR A 198 18.56 -15.78 -4.43
CA THR A 198 18.41 -16.51 -3.17
C THR A 198 17.58 -15.64 -2.22
N LYS A 199 16.50 -16.21 -1.70
CA LYS A 199 15.60 -15.54 -0.76
C LYS A 199 15.75 -16.20 0.60
N LEU A 200 16.08 -15.40 1.60
CA LEU A 200 16.24 -15.85 2.98
C LEU A 200 15.19 -15.17 3.86
N ASN A 201 14.59 -15.93 4.77
CA ASN A 201 13.62 -15.42 5.72
C ASN A 201 14.16 -15.55 7.15
N LEU A 202 14.24 -14.44 7.87
CA LEU A 202 14.70 -14.43 9.25
C LEU A 202 13.69 -15.08 10.19
N ARG A 203 14.20 -15.92 11.10
CA ARG A 203 13.39 -16.52 12.18
C ARG A 203 13.23 -15.51 13.30
N ASN A 204 12.02 -15.41 13.84
CA ASN A 204 11.69 -14.55 14.99
C ASN A 204 12.20 -13.11 14.83
N SER A 205 12.09 -12.57 13.60
CA SER A 205 12.64 -11.28 13.19
C SER A 205 12.53 -10.18 14.24
N TYR A 206 11.31 -9.81 14.64
CA TYR A 206 11.11 -8.73 15.61
C TYR A 206 11.71 -9.06 16.99
N ASN A 207 11.64 -10.32 17.43
CA ASN A 207 12.23 -10.74 18.69
C ASN A 207 13.78 -10.70 18.67
N ASN A 208 14.41 -10.55 17.50
CA ASN A 208 15.86 -10.37 17.38
C ASN A 208 16.34 -8.96 17.78
N VAL A 209 15.44 -8.09 18.23
CA VAL A 209 15.73 -6.74 18.73
C VAL A 209 15.18 -6.59 20.14
N ARG A 210 16.01 -6.07 21.06
CA ARG A 210 15.58 -5.78 22.43
C ARG A 210 14.76 -4.51 22.51
N ILE A 211 13.89 -4.41 23.50
CA ILE A 211 13.32 -3.13 23.90
C ILE A 211 14.37 -2.40 24.74
N LYS A 212 14.51 -1.10 24.48
CA LYS A 212 15.47 -0.23 25.17
C LYS A 212 15.26 -0.31 26.69
N ASP A 213 16.36 -0.40 27.43
CA ASP A 213 16.32 -0.44 28.89
C ASP A 213 15.66 0.84 29.45
N GLY A 214 14.64 0.63 30.28
CA GLY A 214 13.78 1.69 30.82
C GLY A 214 12.45 1.88 30.06
N ASP A 215 12.29 1.28 28.88
CA ASP A 215 11.06 1.36 28.08
C ASP A 215 10.18 0.11 28.18
N GLN A 216 10.69 -1.00 28.73
CA GLN A 216 9.98 -2.29 28.80
C GLN A 216 8.59 -2.18 29.43
N TRP A 217 8.47 -1.43 30.53
CA TRP A 217 7.21 -1.23 31.26
C TRP A 217 6.10 -0.61 30.39
N LYS A 218 6.46 0.15 29.35
CA LYS A 218 5.49 0.80 28.44
C LYS A 218 4.78 -0.23 27.56
N ALA A 219 5.45 -1.32 27.22
CA ALA A 219 4.91 -2.40 26.40
C ALA A 219 4.30 -3.54 27.24
N ALA A 220 4.06 -3.31 28.53
CA ALA A 220 3.46 -4.31 29.42
C ALA A 220 2.10 -4.79 28.91
N PHE A 221 1.83 -6.09 29.08
CA PHE A 221 0.59 -6.73 28.68
C PHE A 221 0.01 -7.58 29.82
N LYS A 222 -1.32 -7.66 29.85
CA LYS A 222 -2.06 -8.28 30.95
C LYS A 222 -2.69 -9.59 30.51
N THR A 223 -2.49 -10.61 31.32
CA THR A 223 -3.14 -11.93 31.19
C THR A 223 -4.00 -12.21 32.43
N ASN A 224 -4.83 -13.24 32.38
CA ASN A 224 -5.57 -13.70 33.57
C ASN A 224 -4.67 -14.39 34.61
N ARG A 225 -3.39 -14.64 34.30
CA ARG A 225 -2.40 -15.12 35.25
C ARG A 225 -1.80 -13.94 36.00
N GLU A 226 -1.07 -13.09 35.29
CA GLU A 226 -0.34 -11.94 35.85
C GLU A 226 -0.14 -10.83 34.79
N LEU A 227 0.56 -9.77 35.20
CA LEU A 227 1.05 -8.70 34.34
C LEU A 227 2.51 -8.95 33.96
N PHE A 228 2.83 -8.84 32.67
CA PHE A 228 4.18 -9.07 32.16
C PHE A 228 4.66 -7.89 31.32
N GLU A 229 5.97 -7.64 31.31
CA GLU A 229 6.62 -6.70 30.42
C GLU A 229 7.59 -7.42 29.48
N PRO A 230 7.60 -7.06 28.19
CA PRO A 230 8.52 -7.64 27.23
C PRO A 230 9.90 -6.99 27.31
N THR A 231 10.93 -7.81 27.14
CA THR A 231 12.34 -7.39 27.00
C THR A 231 12.80 -7.36 25.56
N VAL A 232 12.07 -8.06 24.67
CA VAL A 232 12.28 -8.08 23.22
C VAL A 232 11.10 -7.45 22.49
N MET A 233 11.34 -6.96 21.29
CA MET A 233 10.32 -6.31 20.48
C MET A 233 9.29 -7.34 19.98
N PHE A 234 8.04 -7.18 20.42
CA PHE A 234 6.91 -7.96 19.92
C PHE A 234 6.23 -7.30 18.72
N PHE A 235 5.46 -8.10 17.98
CA PHE A 235 4.62 -7.62 16.90
C PHE A 235 3.57 -6.63 17.40
N GLY A 236 3.22 -5.67 16.55
CA GLY A 236 2.12 -4.73 16.79
C GLY A 236 2.54 -3.42 17.44
N LEU A 237 3.77 -3.29 17.95
CA LEU A 237 4.31 -2.02 18.43
C LEU A 237 4.54 -1.03 17.26
N SER A 238 4.29 0.24 17.53
CA SER A 238 4.63 1.34 16.61
C SER A 238 6.14 1.39 16.38
N ASN A 239 6.56 1.75 15.17
CA ASN A 239 7.97 1.87 14.76
C ASN A 239 8.77 0.56 14.75
N SER A 240 8.20 -0.59 15.11
CA SER A 240 8.91 -1.87 15.02
C SER A 240 9.44 -2.18 13.62
N PRO A 241 8.67 -1.98 12.54
CA PRO A 241 9.18 -2.21 11.18
C PRO A 241 10.34 -1.26 10.82
N ALA A 242 10.25 0.01 11.24
CA ALA A 242 11.31 1.00 11.03
C ALA A 242 12.59 0.64 11.79
N THR A 243 12.46 0.25 13.06
CA THR A 243 13.59 -0.17 13.92
C THR A 243 14.27 -1.40 13.34
N PHE A 244 13.48 -2.39 12.92
CA PHE A 244 14.01 -3.62 12.33
C PHE A 244 14.71 -3.37 10.99
N GLN A 245 14.14 -2.52 10.14
CA GLN A 245 14.78 -2.13 8.88
C GLN A 245 16.11 -1.41 9.13
N ALA A 246 16.17 -0.49 10.10
CA ALA A 246 17.41 0.19 10.47
C ALA A 246 18.49 -0.79 10.95
N PHE A 247 18.11 -1.71 11.83
CA PHE A 247 18.97 -2.77 12.32
C PHE A 247 19.53 -3.65 11.18
N MET A 248 18.69 -4.05 10.24
CA MET A 248 19.11 -4.87 9.11
C MET A 248 19.98 -4.10 8.10
N ASN A 249 19.64 -2.84 7.83
CA ASN A 249 20.42 -1.98 6.96
C ASN A 249 21.82 -1.75 7.51
N ASP A 250 21.99 -1.61 8.83
CA ASP A 250 23.31 -1.47 9.43
C ASP A 250 24.14 -2.75 9.29
N ILE A 251 23.55 -3.90 9.63
CA ILE A 251 24.25 -5.21 9.57
C ILE A 251 24.69 -5.55 8.15
N LEU A 252 23.86 -5.22 7.15
CA LEU A 252 24.07 -5.59 5.75
C LEU A 252 24.45 -4.40 4.85
N SER A 253 24.82 -3.27 5.45
CA SER A 253 25.14 -2.00 4.76
C SER A 253 26.08 -2.20 3.57
N ASN A 254 27.25 -2.80 3.81
CA ASN A 254 28.23 -3.08 2.75
C ASN A 254 27.62 -3.82 1.55
N PHE A 255 26.76 -4.81 1.79
CA PHE A 255 26.18 -5.63 0.71
C PHE A 255 25.07 -4.90 -0.04
N ILE A 256 24.35 -4.02 0.66
CA ILE A 256 23.33 -3.14 0.08
C ILE A 256 24.00 -2.06 -0.79
N ASP A 257 25.12 -1.50 -0.32
CA ASP A 257 25.89 -0.46 -0.98
C ASP A 257 26.63 -1.01 -2.21
N GLU A 258 27.17 -2.23 -2.13
CA GLU A 258 27.71 -2.98 -3.27
C GLU A 258 26.63 -3.40 -4.29
N GLY A 259 25.35 -3.31 -3.92
CA GLY A 259 24.23 -3.41 -4.85
C GLY A 259 23.81 -4.82 -5.25
N TRP A 260 24.11 -5.86 -4.46
CA TRP A 260 23.71 -7.25 -4.73
C TRP A 260 22.80 -7.87 -3.65
N CYS A 261 22.47 -7.10 -2.62
CA CYS A 261 21.58 -7.49 -1.53
C CYS A 261 20.45 -6.47 -1.37
N ILE A 262 19.22 -6.96 -1.23
CA ILE A 262 18.05 -6.17 -0.83
C ILE A 262 17.51 -6.74 0.47
N VAL A 263 17.23 -5.85 1.41
CA VAL A 263 16.58 -6.23 2.67
C VAL A 263 15.27 -5.48 2.78
N TYR A 264 14.21 -6.21 3.06
CA TYR A 264 12.91 -5.62 3.37
C TYR A 264 12.31 -6.35 4.56
N MET A 265 12.35 -5.70 5.72
CA MET A 265 11.97 -6.31 6.99
C MET A 265 12.70 -7.65 7.17
N ASP A 266 11.94 -8.74 7.24
CA ASP A 266 12.38 -10.10 7.57
C ASP A 266 12.92 -10.87 6.37
N ASP A 267 12.66 -10.35 5.15
CA ASP A 267 13.04 -10.99 3.91
C ASP A 267 14.33 -10.34 3.37
N ILE A 268 15.32 -11.19 3.11
CA ILE A 268 16.58 -10.83 2.48
C ILE A 268 16.61 -11.48 1.10
N LEU A 269 16.89 -10.69 0.06
CA LEU A 269 17.05 -11.16 -1.30
C LEU A 269 18.47 -10.89 -1.79
N LEU A 270 19.18 -11.95 -2.13
CA LEU A 270 20.43 -11.88 -2.88
C LEU A 270 20.14 -12.11 -4.35
N PHE A 271 20.91 -11.45 -5.20
CA PHE A 271 20.79 -11.59 -6.63
C PHE A 271 22.15 -11.42 -7.30
N SER A 272 22.40 -12.14 -8.38
CA SER A 272 23.67 -12.10 -9.11
C SER A 272 23.49 -12.48 -10.58
N LYS A 273 24.51 -12.22 -11.40
CA LYS A 273 24.51 -12.56 -12.83
C LYS A 273 25.08 -13.94 -13.10
N ASP A 274 26.00 -14.39 -12.26
CA ASP A 274 26.69 -15.66 -12.36
C ASP A 274 26.45 -16.53 -11.12
N GLN A 275 26.40 -17.85 -11.32
CA GLN A 275 26.14 -18.82 -10.27
C GLN A 275 27.30 -18.93 -9.26
N THR A 276 28.55 -18.79 -9.72
CA THR A 276 29.75 -18.89 -8.89
C THR A 276 29.84 -17.69 -7.96
N GLU A 277 29.69 -16.49 -8.52
CA GLU A 277 29.63 -15.23 -7.78
C GLU A 277 28.46 -15.25 -6.77
N HIS A 278 27.31 -15.81 -7.17
CA HIS A 278 26.14 -15.91 -6.29
C HIS A 278 26.41 -16.75 -5.04
N ARG A 279 27.10 -17.90 -5.21
CA ARG A 279 27.47 -18.77 -4.08
C ARG A 279 28.43 -18.08 -3.13
N GLU A 280 29.43 -17.39 -3.66
CA GLU A 280 30.37 -16.62 -2.84
C GLU A 280 29.64 -15.55 -2.01
N ARG A 281 28.78 -14.74 -2.64
CA ARG A 281 27.95 -13.73 -1.94
C ARG A 281 27.06 -14.35 -0.88
N THR A 282 26.45 -15.49 -1.18
CA THR A 282 25.59 -16.21 -0.23
C THR A 282 26.39 -16.70 0.98
N GLU A 283 27.60 -17.24 0.77
CA GLU A 283 28.48 -17.60 1.89
C GLU A 283 28.91 -16.38 2.71
N GLN A 284 29.28 -15.27 2.07
CA GLN A 284 29.65 -14.04 2.76
C GLN A 284 28.50 -13.53 3.64
N LEU A 285 27.27 -13.57 3.12
CA LEU A 285 26.07 -13.23 3.89
C LEU A 285 25.88 -14.19 5.08
N MET A 286 26.00 -15.50 4.87
CA MET A 286 25.85 -16.49 5.95
C MET A 286 26.90 -16.28 7.06
N ARG A 287 28.13 -15.89 6.72
CA ARG A 287 29.16 -15.48 7.71
C ARG A 287 28.72 -14.25 8.49
N ARG A 288 28.15 -13.24 7.83
CA ARG A 288 27.63 -12.03 8.49
C ARG A 288 26.47 -12.36 9.43
N LEU A 289 25.51 -13.17 8.99
CA LEU A 289 24.39 -13.62 9.83
C LEU A 289 24.89 -14.40 11.05
N LYS A 290 25.89 -15.28 10.87
CA LYS A 290 26.52 -16.00 11.98
C LYS A 290 27.21 -15.06 12.97
N LYS A 291 27.94 -14.06 12.49
CA LYS A 291 28.61 -13.05 13.35
C LYS A 291 27.62 -12.25 14.19
N HIS A 292 26.47 -11.87 13.61
CA HIS A 292 25.43 -11.11 14.30
C HIS A 292 24.37 -11.99 14.99
N ASP A 293 24.60 -13.30 14.99
CA ASP A 293 23.76 -14.29 15.63
C ASP A 293 22.29 -14.29 15.16
N LEU A 294 22.11 -14.17 13.85
CA LEU A 294 20.81 -14.23 13.20
C LEU A 294 20.53 -15.64 12.69
N PHE A 295 19.27 -16.06 12.77
CA PHE A 295 18.81 -17.38 12.39
C PHE A 295 17.78 -17.32 11.28
N LEU A 296 17.74 -18.35 10.45
CA LEU A 296 16.88 -18.43 9.29
C LEU A 296 15.76 -19.45 9.48
N LYS A 297 14.61 -19.18 8.88
CA LYS A 297 13.52 -20.14 8.77
C LYS A 297 13.66 -20.90 7.46
N LEU A 298 14.33 -22.06 7.50
CA LEU A 298 14.65 -22.88 6.32
C LEU A 298 13.43 -23.17 5.43
N GLU A 299 12.28 -23.50 6.03
CA GLU A 299 11.01 -23.77 5.32
C GLU A 299 10.53 -22.62 4.41
N LYS A 300 11.04 -21.40 4.62
CA LYS A 300 10.70 -20.20 3.85
C LYS A 300 11.87 -19.65 3.04
N CYS A 301 13.02 -20.32 3.07
CA CYS A 301 14.19 -19.93 2.31
C CYS A 301 14.18 -20.66 0.96
N GLU A 302 14.63 -19.97 -0.08
CA GLU A 302 14.78 -20.52 -1.43
C GLU A 302 16.18 -20.15 -1.92
N PHE A 303 16.94 -21.11 -2.46
CA PHE A 303 18.36 -20.94 -2.80
C PHE A 303 18.61 -21.21 -4.27
N ASP A 304 19.47 -20.40 -4.89
CA ASP A 304 20.00 -20.62 -6.24
C ASP A 304 18.90 -20.82 -7.33
N ILE A 305 17.83 -20.05 -7.26
CA ILE A 305 16.69 -20.15 -8.18
C ILE A 305 16.72 -19.06 -9.24
N MET A 306 16.13 -19.32 -10.41
CA MET A 306 15.97 -18.32 -11.47
C MET A 306 14.67 -17.50 -11.32
N GLU A 307 13.69 -18.02 -10.58
CA GLU A 307 12.40 -17.39 -10.37
C GLU A 307 12.08 -17.35 -8.88
N VAL A 308 11.85 -16.15 -8.34
CA VAL A 308 11.62 -15.94 -6.91
C VAL A 308 10.38 -15.11 -6.67
N VAL A 309 9.59 -15.48 -5.65
CA VAL A 309 8.48 -14.63 -5.17
C VAL A 309 9.00 -13.70 -4.08
N PHE A 310 9.07 -12.41 -4.37
CA PHE A 310 9.54 -11.39 -3.43
C PHE A 310 8.62 -10.17 -3.43
N LEU A 311 8.24 -9.70 -2.22
CA LEU A 311 7.32 -8.56 -2.02
C LEU A 311 5.99 -8.67 -2.78
N GLY A 312 5.47 -9.90 -2.95
CA GLY A 312 4.21 -10.15 -3.65
C GLY A 312 4.28 -10.03 -5.18
N MET A 313 5.49 -10.05 -5.74
CA MET A 313 5.75 -10.12 -7.18
C MET A 313 6.64 -11.33 -7.47
N VAL A 314 6.48 -11.89 -8.66
CA VAL A 314 7.36 -12.94 -9.19
C VAL A 314 8.44 -12.25 -10.00
N ILE A 315 9.68 -12.54 -9.66
CA ILE A 315 10.87 -11.94 -10.25
C ILE A 315 11.56 -13.01 -11.07
N ARG A 316 11.76 -12.72 -12.35
CA ARG A 316 12.47 -13.55 -13.32
C ARG A 316 13.58 -12.71 -13.97
N PRO A 317 14.55 -13.33 -14.66
CA PRO A 317 15.62 -12.58 -15.32
C PRO A 317 15.03 -11.62 -16.36
N GLY A 318 15.14 -10.31 -16.10
CA GLY A 318 14.65 -9.25 -16.98
C GLY A 318 13.15 -8.94 -16.92
N TYR A 319 12.35 -9.71 -16.19
CA TYR A 319 10.90 -9.58 -16.16
C TYR A 319 10.31 -9.67 -14.74
N ILE A 320 9.22 -8.95 -14.52
CA ILE A 320 8.46 -8.98 -13.27
C ILE A 320 7.01 -9.29 -13.61
N THR A 321 6.43 -10.23 -12.89
CA THR A 321 5.01 -10.60 -13.02
C THR A 321 4.32 -10.59 -11.65
N MET A 322 3.00 -10.71 -11.65
CA MET A 322 2.22 -10.84 -10.42
C MET A 322 2.31 -12.27 -9.88
N ASP A 323 2.28 -12.40 -8.56
CA ASP A 323 2.27 -13.69 -7.88
C ASP A 323 0.99 -14.49 -8.26
N PRO A 324 1.13 -15.74 -8.77
CA PRO A 324 -0.01 -16.56 -9.19
C PRO A 324 -1.00 -16.84 -8.06
N VAL A 325 -0.55 -16.87 -6.80
CA VAL A 325 -1.44 -17.03 -5.64
C VAL A 325 -2.35 -15.82 -5.49
N LYS A 326 -1.82 -14.62 -5.76
CA LYS A 326 -2.60 -13.37 -5.77
C LYS A 326 -3.59 -13.38 -6.92
N LEU A 327 -3.18 -13.87 -8.08
CA LEU A 327 -4.05 -13.98 -9.25
C LEU A 327 -5.20 -14.96 -8.99
N ALA A 328 -4.94 -16.10 -8.35
CA ALA A 328 -5.99 -17.05 -7.95
C ALA A 328 -6.97 -16.41 -6.96
N GLY A 329 -6.47 -15.73 -5.93
CA GLY A 329 -7.32 -15.00 -4.98
C GLY A 329 -8.14 -13.88 -5.64
N ILE A 330 -7.61 -13.24 -6.69
CA ILE A 330 -8.35 -12.27 -7.51
C ILE A 330 -9.41 -12.94 -8.38
N ALA A 331 -9.11 -14.11 -8.96
CA ALA A 331 -10.02 -14.87 -9.80
C ALA A 331 -11.28 -15.30 -9.02
N GLU A 332 -11.09 -15.72 -7.77
CA GLU A 332 -12.18 -16.16 -6.89
C GLU A 332 -12.89 -14.99 -6.19
N TRP A 333 -12.36 -13.77 -6.27
CA TRP A 333 -12.93 -12.63 -5.55
C TRP A 333 -14.35 -12.30 -6.02
N GLU A 334 -15.29 -12.26 -5.08
CA GLU A 334 -16.70 -11.95 -5.32
C GLU A 334 -16.98 -10.44 -5.40
N PRO A 335 -18.00 -10.01 -6.17
CA PRO A 335 -18.41 -8.61 -6.23
C PRO A 335 -18.69 -8.02 -4.83
N PRO A 336 -18.02 -6.91 -4.43
CA PRO A 336 -18.23 -6.30 -3.13
C PRO A 336 -19.67 -5.86 -2.90
N GLN A 337 -20.25 -6.24 -1.77
CA GLN A 337 -21.60 -5.84 -1.36
C GLN A 337 -21.62 -4.64 -0.40
N THR A 338 -20.47 -4.13 0.01
CA THR A 338 -20.35 -3.02 0.96
C THR A 338 -19.26 -2.04 0.57
N VAL A 339 -19.38 -0.79 1.05
CA VAL A 339 -18.33 0.25 0.89
C VAL A 339 -16.98 -0.23 1.42
N LYS A 340 -16.97 -0.94 2.57
CA LYS A 340 -15.76 -1.53 3.15
C LYS A 340 -15.17 -2.61 2.23
N GLY A 341 -16.02 -3.43 1.62
CA GLY A 341 -15.61 -4.42 0.62
C GLY A 341 -14.96 -3.78 -0.60
N VAL A 342 -15.57 -2.71 -1.14
CA VAL A 342 -14.99 -1.94 -2.26
C VAL A 342 -13.65 -1.31 -1.89
N HIS A 343 -13.56 -0.70 -0.71
CA HIS A 343 -12.31 -0.12 -0.22
C HIS A 343 -11.21 -1.18 -0.08
N THR A 344 -11.55 -2.38 0.41
CA THR A 344 -10.61 -3.49 0.54
C THR A 344 -10.13 -3.97 -0.83
N PHE A 345 -11.06 -4.13 -1.78
CA PHE A 345 -10.77 -4.57 -3.14
C PHE A 345 -9.87 -3.59 -3.90
N LEU A 346 -10.22 -2.30 -3.89
CA LEU A 346 -9.44 -1.25 -4.55
C LEU A 346 -8.08 -1.03 -3.86
N GLY A 347 -8.05 -1.09 -2.52
CA GLY A 347 -6.83 -0.98 -1.74
C GLY A 347 -5.79 -2.05 -2.10
N PHE A 348 -6.23 -3.30 -2.26
CA PHE A 348 -5.36 -4.40 -2.68
C PHE A 348 -4.84 -4.18 -4.12
N ARG A 349 -5.72 -3.84 -5.06
CA ARG A 349 -5.34 -3.68 -6.48
C ARG A 349 -4.50 -2.44 -6.75
N ASN A 350 -4.57 -1.42 -5.90
CA ASN A 350 -3.71 -0.23 -6.00
C ASN A 350 -2.21 -0.59 -5.97
N PHE A 351 -1.82 -1.66 -5.25
CA PHE A 351 -0.46 -2.16 -5.24
C PHE A 351 0.02 -2.61 -6.63
N TYR A 352 -0.88 -3.22 -7.40
CA TYR A 352 -0.61 -3.77 -8.73
C TYR A 352 -1.01 -2.84 -9.87
N ARG A 353 -1.40 -1.59 -9.58
CA ARG A 353 -1.83 -0.62 -10.62
C ARG A 353 -0.80 -0.43 -11.72
N LYS A 354 0.50 -0.60 -11.40
CA LYS A 354 1.62 -0.46 -12.35
C LYS A 354 1.62 -1.51 -13.47
N PHE A 355 0.87 -2.59 -13.33
CA PHE A 355 0.70 -3.62 -14.35
C PHE A 355 -0.48 -3.29 -15.30
N ILE A 356 -1.37 -2.36 -14.94
CA ILE A 356 -2.66 -2.18 -15.63
C ILE A 356 -2.77 -0.79 -16.26
N GLY A 357 -2.83 -0.79 -17.59
CA GLY A 357 -3.17 0.41 -18.36
C GLY A 357 -4.58 0.93 -18.06
N LYS A 358 -4.69 2.25 -17.93
CA LYS A 358 -5.94 3.01 -17.68
C LYS A 358 -6.65 2.64 -16.38
N TYR A 359 -5.91 2.19 -15.36
CA TYR A 359 -6.46 1.75 -14.07
C TYR A 359 -7.41 2.76 -13.40
N ALA A 360 -7.11 4.06 -13.42
CA ALA A 360 -7.95 5.09 -12.82
C ALA A 360 -9.30 5.25 -13.53
N GLN A 361 -9.35 5.03 -14.84
CA GLN A 361 -10.60 5.05 -15.62
C GLN A 361 -11.43 3.80 -15.30
N LEU A 362 -10.80 2.63 -15.28
CA LEU A 362 -11.45 1.35 -14.98
C LEU A 362 -12.06 1.31 -13.58
N THR A 363 -11.36 1.85 -12.59
CA THR A 363 -11.82 1.81 -11.18
C THR A 363 -12.79 2.92 -10.82
N ARG A 364 -13.06 3.88 -11.71
CA ARG A 364 -13.92 5.03 -11.41
C ARG A 364 -15.31 4.64 -10.89
N PRO A 365 -16.08 3.75 -11.53
CA PRO A 365 -17.43 3.42 -11.05
C PRO A 365 -17.42 2.93 -9.60
N MET A 366 -16.38 2.19 -9.21
CA MET A 366 -16.19 1.69 -7.84
C MET A 366 -15.66 2.77 -6.89
N ASN A 367 -14.76 3.66 -7.33
CA ASN A 367 -14.31 4.81 -6.54
C ASN A 367 -15.48 5.76 -6.21
N ASP A 368 -16.44 5.92 -7.12
CA ASP A 368 -17.62 6.76 -6.90
C ASP A 368 -18.55 6.17 -5.83
N LEU A 369 -18.42 4.88 -5.47
CA LEU A 369 -19.12 4.25 -4.34
C LEU A 369 -18.46 4.57 -2.98
N LEU A 370 -17.23 5.09 -2.98
CA LEU A 370 -16.50 5.45 -1.77
C LEU A 370 -16.76 6.90 -1.32
N GLN A 371 -17.46 7.69 -2.13
CA GLN A 371 -17.74 9.10 -1.83
C GLN A 371 -18.69 9.22 -0.63
N LYS A 372 -18.43 10.22 0.23
CA LYS A 372 -19.27 10.50 1.41
C LYS A 372 -20.66 10.93 0.95
N ASN A 373 -21.70 10.52 1.69
CA ASN A 373 -23.11 10.85 1.45
C ASN A 373 -23.78 10.22 0.21
N ARG A 374 -23.16 9.20 -0.40
CA ARG A 374 -23.79 8.42 -1.47
C ARG A 374 -24.35 7.10 -0.95
N LYS A 375 -25.56 6.72 -1.36
CA LYS A 375 -26.11 5.38 -1.09
C LYS A 375 -25.28 4.35 -1.84
N PHE A 376 -24.92 3.27 -1.16
CA PHE A 376 -24.23 2.15 -1.80
C PHE A 376 -25.19 1.43 -2.75
N GLU A 377 -24.89 1.47 -4.03
CA GLU A 377 -25.64 0.77 -5.07
C GLU A 377 -24.67 0.18 -6.09
N TRP A 378 -24.62 -1.15 -6.14
CA TRP A 378 -23.76 -1.86 -7.09
C TRP A 378 -24.43 -1.88 -8.47
N THR A 379 -24.08 -0.91 -9.32
CA THR A 379 -24.68 -0.75 -10.64
C THR A 379 -24.09 -1.70 -11.68
N LYS A 380 -24.77 -1.88 -12.83
CA LYS A 380 -24.22 -2.62 -13.98
C LYS A 380 -22.86 -2.07 -14.44
N LYS A 381 -22.68 -0.74 -14.40
CA LYS A 381 -21.38 -0.09 -14.70
C LYS A 381 -20.29 -0.55 -13.72
N CYS A 382 -20.61 -0.76 -12.43
CA CYS A 382 -19.68 -1.30 -11.44
C CYS A 382 -19.33 -2.75 -11.73
N GLN A 383 -20.31 -3.58 -12.09
CA GLN A 383 -20.09 -4.99 -12.42
C GLN A 383 -19.18 -5.14 -13.65
N ILE A 384 -19.46 -4.42 -14.74
CA ILE A 384 -18.62 -4.43 -15.95
C ILE A 384 -17.19 -4.00 -15.63
N ALA A 385 -17.03 -2.92 -14.86
CA ALA A 385 -15.72 -2.45 -14.43
C ALA A 385 -14.97 -3.48 -13.58
N PHE A 386 -15.66 -4.16 -12.67
CA PHE A 386 -15.11 -5.21 -11.82
C PHE A 386 -14.64 -6.41 -12.64
N ASP A 387 -15.46 -6.91 -13.56
CA ASP A 387 -15.16 -8.07 -14.41
C ASP A 387 -14.03 -7.76 -15.40
N LEU A 388 -14.07 -6.58 -16.02
CA LEU A 388 -12.99 -6.13 -16.92
C LEU A 388 -11.66 -6.00 -16.17
N LEU A 389 -11.70 -5.48 -14.95
CA LEU A 389 -10.50 -5.40 -14.13
C LEU A 389 -10.02 -6.81 -13.76
N LYS A 390 -10.88 -7.75 -13.35
CA LYS A 390 -10.50 -9.16 -13.12
C LYS A 390 -9.84 -9.77 -14.36
N ALA A 391 -10.46 -9.63 -15.54
CA ALA A 391 -9.92 -10.14 -16.79
C ALA A 391 -8.52 -9.57 -17.09
N LYS A 392 -8.29 -8.27 -16.89
CA LYS A 392 -6.96 -7.65 -17.06
C LYS A 392 -5.91 -8.18 -16.09
N PHE A 393 -6.29 -8.50 -14.85
CA PHE A 393 -5.35 -9.11 -13.91
C PHE A 393 -4.98 -10.53 -14.32
N LEU A 394 -5.92 -11.27 -14.92
CA LEU A 394 -5.74 -12.65 -15.34
C LEU A 394 -5.06 -12.80 -16.70
N SER A 395 -5.12 -11.79 -17.57
CA SER A 395 -4.29 -11.74 -18.77
C SER A 395 -2.85 -11.48 -18.32
N GLU A 396 -1.99 -12.48 -18.28
CA GLU A 396 -0.60 -12.41 -17.79
C GLU A 396 0.09 -11.06 -18.10
N LEU A 397 0.15 -10.17 -17.10
CA LEU A 397 0.76 -8.85 -17.24
C LEU A 397 2.25 -8.98 -16.91
N ILE A 398 3.07 -8.99 -17.96
CA ILE A 398 4.52 -9.02 -17.86
C ILE A 398 5.05 -7.60 -17.95
N LEU A 399 5.84 -7.17 -16.96
CA LEU A 399 6.61 -5.94 -17.03
C LEU A 399 8.09 -6.26 -17.27
N VAL A 400 8.72 -5.53 -18.20
CA VAL A 400 10.17 -5.55 -18.38
C VAL A 400 10.83 -4.64 -17.36
N MET A 401 11.90 -5.09 -16.73
CA MET A 401 12.71 -4.25 -15.85
C MET A 401 13.33 -3.09 -16.64
N PRO A 402 13.15 -1.81 -16.22
CA PRO A 402 13.69 -0.66 -16.93
C PRO A 402 15.21 -0.71 -17.11
N ASP A 403 15.68 -0.39 -18.31
CA ASP A 403 17.09 -0.37 -18.68
C ASP A 403 17.53 1.03 -19.13
N ILE A 404 18.26 1.76 -18.27
CA ILE A 404 18.72 3.14 -18.56
C ILE A 404 19.68 3.19 -19.78
N ASP A 405 20.29 2.06 -20.14
CA ASP A 405 21.22 1.96 -21.28
C ASP A 405 20.51 1.63 -22.61
N LYS A 406 19.18 1.67 -22.66
CA LYS A 406 18.39 1.51 -23.89
C LYS A 406 17.36 2.63 -24.01
N PRO A 407 16.93 2.98 -25.24
CA PRO A 407 15.93 4.03 -25.44
C PRO A 407 14.57 3.67 -24.83
N PHE A 408 13.90 4.69 -24.29
CA PHE A 408 12.54 4.59 -23.75
C PHE A 408 11.53 5.22 -24.71
N ILE A 409 10.34 4.62 -24.75
CA ILE A 409 9.14 5.21 -25.36
C ILE A 409 8.11 5.47 -24.26
N ILE A 410 7.50 6.65 -24.28
CA ILE A 410 6.35 6.98 -23.45
C ILE A 410 5.14 7.13 -24.35
N GLU A 411 4.12 6.33 -24.12
CA GLU A 411 2.77 6.56 -24.67
C GLU A 411 1.97 7.26 -23.59
N ALA A 412 1.57 8.51 -23.84
CA ALA A 412 0.75 9.28 -22.90
C ALA A 412 -0.61 9.59 -23.54
N ASP A 413 -1.67 9.43 -22.75
CA ASP A 413 -3.03 9.79 -23.16
C ASP A 413 -3.79 10.48 -22.03
N ALA A 414 -4.75 11.32 -22.39
CA ALA A 414 -5.68 11.89 -21.44
C ALA A 414 -7.13 11.69 -21.87
N SER A 415 -7.97 11.46 -20.86
CA SER A 415 -9.43 11.45 -21.01
C SER A 415 -10.03 12.67 -20.31
N LYS A 416 -11.36 12.83 -20.40
CA LYS A 416 -12.10 13.82 -19.59
C LYS A 416 -11.91 13.65 -18.09
N TRP A 417 -11.50 12.47 -17.62
CA TRP A 417 -11.57 12.10 -16.20
C TRP A 417 -10.23 11.68 -15.58
N ALA A 418 -9.29 11.20 -16.37
CA ALA A 418 -8.01 10.70 -15.91
C ALA A 418 -6.93 10.80 -16.99
N THR A 419 -5.68 10.89 -16.57
CA THR A 419 -4.48 10.73 -17.40
C THR A 419 -3.98 9.28 -17.34
N GLY A 420 -3.47 8.77 -18.44
CA GLY A 420 -2.78 7.49 -18.55
C GLY A 420 -1.40 7.68 -19.19
N ALA A 421 -0.45 6.83 -18.81
CA ALA A 421 0.79 6.70 -19.54
C ALA A 421 1.35 5.29 -19.44
N VAL A 422 2.14 4.88 -20.43
CA VAL A 422 2.87 3.62 -20.46
C VAL A 422 4.32 3.92 -20.81
N LEU A 423 5.23 3.51 -19.93
CA LEU A 423 6.65 3.46 -20.25
C LEU A 423 6.92 2.14 -20.95
N ARG A 424 7.53 2.18 -22.14
CA ARG A 424 7.87 1.01 -22.94
C ARG A 424 9.34 0.97 -23.27
N GLN A 425 9.84 -0.24 -23.41
CA GLN A 425 11.19 -0.51 -23.86
C GLN A 425 11.23 -1.78 -24.73
N LYS A 426 12.21 -1.88 -25.61
CA LYS A 426 12.43 -3.12 -26.37
C LYS A 426 12.98 -4.21 -25.45
N GLY A 427 12.29 -5.34 -25.40
CA GLY A 427 12.76 -6.54 -24.72
C GLY A 427 13.88 -7.24 -25.48
N ALA A 428 14.35 -8.36 -24.95
CA ALA A 428 15.36 -9.21 -25.61
C ALA A 428 14.86 -9.79 -26.95
N ASP A 429 13.54 -9.92 -27.12
CA ASP A 429 12.86 -10.36 -28.34
C ASP A 429 12.71 -9.27 -29.41
N GLY A 430 13.22 -8.06 -29.14
CA GLY A 430 13.11 -6.91 -30.03
C GLY A 430 11.72 -6.26 -30.10
N LYS A 431 10.74 -6.76 -29.35
CA LYS A 431 9.38 -6.21 -29.29
C LYS A 431 9.26 -5.17 -28.17
N TRP A 432 8.30 -4.26 -28.31
CA TRP A 432 8.01 -3.25 -27.29
C TRP A 432 7.19 -3.84 -26.16
N HIS A 433 7.78 -3.89 -24.97
CA HIS A 433 7.14 -4.36 -23.75
C HIS A 433 6.92 -3.20 -22.78
N PRO A 434 5.85 -3.25 -21.97
CA PRO A 434 5.63 -2.27 -20.92
C PRO A 434 6.65 -2.46 -19.79
N CYS A 435 7.25 -1.36 -19.34
CA CYS A 435 8.05 -1.28 -18.12
C CYS A 435 7.21 -0.85 -16.91
N GLY A 436 6.15 -0.09 -17.17
CA GLY A 436 5.18 0.30 -16.15
C GLY A 436 4.03 1.11 -16.73
N TYR A 437 2.88 0.99 -16.09
CA TYR A 437 1.68 1.77 -16.37
C TYR A 437 1.45 2.83 -15.29
N LEU A 438 1.18 4.06 -15.72
CA LEU A 438 0.75 5.15 -14.87
C LEU A 438 -0.71 5.48 -15.18
N SER A 439 -1.53 5.65 -14.15
CA SER A 439 -2.89 6.12 -14.32
C SER A 439 -3.32 6.94 -13.12
N LYS A 440 -3.82 8.16 -13.36
CA LYS A 440 -4.16 9.11 -12.31
C LYS A 440 -5.42 9.88 -12.66
N SER A 441 -6.39 9.89 -11.76
CA SER A 441 -7.62 10.68 -11.90
C SER A 441 -7.30 12.17 -11.95
N LEU A 442 -8.10 12.92 -12.71
CA LEU A 442 -8.07 14.38 -12.73
C LEU A 442 -8.90 14.91 -11.55
N SER A 443 -8.32 15.87 -10.82
CA SER A 443 -9.03 16.68 -9.84
C SER A 443 -10.13 17.51 -10.51
N PRO A 444 -11.13 18.03 -9.75
CA PRO A 444 -12.20 18.85 -10.32
C PRO A 444 -11.67 20.02 -11.17
N THR A 445 -10.59 20.67 -10.72
CA THR A 445 -9.95 21.76 -11.46
C THR A 445 -9.26 21.27 -12.74
N GLU A 446 -8.55 20.15 -12.69
CA GLU A 446 -7.86 19.58 -13.87
C GLU A 446 -8.84 19.05 -14.92
N ARG A 447 -10.06 18.63 -14.52
CA ARG A 447 -11.12 18.24 -15.46
C ARG A 447 -11.62 19.40 -16.31
N ASN A 448 -11.43 20.64 -15.87
CA ASN A 448 -11.82 21.82 -16.64
C ASN A 448 -10.73 22.27 -17.62
N TYR A 449 -9.58 21.60 -17.65
CA TYR A 449 -8.51 21.93 -18.59
C TYR A 449 -8.95 21.63 -20.02
N GLU A 450 -8.43 22.39 -20.99
CA GLU A 450 -8.59 22.07 -22.39
C GLU A 450 -7.90 20.73 -22.73
N ILE A 451 -8.29 20.11 -23.84
CA ILE A 451 -7.76 18.80 -24.26
C ILE A 451 -6.23 18.84 -24.32
N TYR A 452 -5.67 19.90 -24.93
CA TYR A 452 -4.23 20.11 -25.01
C TYR A 452 -3.54 20.10 -23.64
N ASP A 453 -4.08 20.84 -22.67
CA ASP A 453 -3.53 20.92 -21.31
C ASP A 453 -3.65 19.59 -20.55
N ARG A 454 -4.67 18.77 -20.84
CA ARG A 454 -4.82 17.43 -20.24
C ARG A 454 -3.80 16.45 -20.79
N GLU A 455 -3.57 16.46 -22.10
CA GLU A 455 -2.55 15.63 -22.74
C GLU A 455 -1.15 16.01 -22.26
N LEU A 456 -0.86 17.32 -22.19
CA LEU A 456 0.41 17.82 -21.63
C LEU A 456 0.58 17.43 -20.15
N LEU A 457 -0.50 17.46 -19.36
CA LEU A 457 -0.49 16.99 -17.98
C LEU A 457 -0.19 15.49 -17.89
N ALA A 458 -0.66 14.66 -18.84
CA ALA A 458 -0.35 13.24 -18.87
C ALA A 458 1.15 13.00 -19.09
N ILE A 459 1.76 13.71 -20.04
CA ILE A 459 3.20 13.70 -20.30
C ILE A 459 3.98 14.16 -19.07
N TYR A 460 3.60 15.30 -18.49
CA TYR A 460 4.24 15.85 -17.29
C TYR A 460 4.21 14.84 -16.13
N ARG A 461 3.05 14.22 -15.88
CA ARG A 461 2.90 13.19 -14.83
C ARG A 461 3.75 11.95 -15.10
N ALA A 462 3.83 11.51 -16.35
CA ALA A 462 4.69 10.39 -16.76
C ALA A 462 6.17 10.68 -16.50
N LEU A 463 6.64 11.86 -16.90
CA LEU A 463 8.03 12.27 -16.71
C LEU A 463 8.36 12.50 -15.23
N MET A 464 7.42 12.98 -14.42
CA MET A 464 7.59 13.04 -12.97
C MET A 464 7.74 11.66 -12.33
N GLU A 465 6.87 10.70 -12.69
CA GLU A 465 6.88 9.35 -12.11
C GLU A 465 8.16 8.60 -12.46
N TRP A 466 8.64 8.74 -13.70
CA TRP A 466 9.82 8.02 -14.21
C TRP A 466 11.07 8.90 -14.29
N ARG A 467 11.07 10.04 -13.57
CA ARG A 467 12.15 11.03 -13.61
C ARG A 467 13.52 10.40 -13.38
N HIS A 468 13.62 9.47 -12.43
CA HIS A 468 14.86 8.79 -12.04
C HIS A 468 15.45 7.89 -13.14
N TYR A 469 14.66 7.40 -14.10
CA TYR A 469 15.19 6.67 -15.25
C TYR A 469 15.53 7.58 -16.43
N LEU A 470 14.77 8.67 -16.57
CA LEU A 470 14.69 9.45 -17.80
C LEU A 470 15.60 10.68 -17.78
N MET A 471 15.80 11.28 -16.61
CA MET A 471 16.59 12.49 -16.48
C MET A 471 18.09 12.19 -16.68
N GLY A 472 18.76 12.97 -17.53
CA GLY A 472 20.17 12.76 -17.85
C GLY A 472 20.46 11.47 -18.63
N GLY A 473 19.43 10.86 -19.22
CA GLY A 473 19.57 9.64 -20.02
C GLY A 473 20.44 9.83 -21.26
N LYS A 474 21.11 8.75 -21.69
CA LYS A 474 21.97 8.72 -22.89
C LYS A 474 21.19 8.88 -24.20
N PHE A 475 19.90 8.57 -24.17
CA PHE A 475 19.05 8.50 -25.35
C PHE A 475 17.93 9.53 -25.25
N LYS A 476 17.58 10.07 -26.42
CA LYS A 476 16.37 10.86 -26.59
C LYS A 476 15.13 10.04 -26.24
N ILE A 477 14.26 10.60 -25.41
CA ILE A 477 13.03 9.96 -24.95
C ILE A 477 11.94 10.25 -25.95
N MET A 478 11.38 9.21 -26.55
CA MET A 478 10.34 9.35 -27.56
C MET A 478 8.96 9.33 -26.91
N ILE A 479 8.23 10.43 -27.02
CA ILE A 479 6.85 10.56 -26.53
C ILE A 479 5.91 10.39 -27.72
N LEU A 480 5.07 9.36 -27.66
CA LEU A 480 3.99 9.12 -28.60
C LEU A 480 2.71 9.73 -28.05
N SER A 481 2.10 10.62 -28.83
CA SER A 481 0.80 11.23 -28.52
C SER A 481 -0.11 11.24 -29.74
N ASP A 482 -1.39 11.06 -29.51
CA ASP A 482 -2.43 11.18 -30.53
C ASP A 482 -2.87 12.63 -30.80
N HIS A 483 -2.30 13.61 -30.08
CA HIS A 483 -2.64 15.01 -30.24
C HIS A 483 -1.56 15.79 -31.01
N LYS A 484 -1.81 16.03 -32.30
CA LYS A 484 -0.86 16.67 -33.24
C LYS A 484 -0.32 18.02 -32.74
N ASN A 485 -1.12 18.82 -32.02
CA ASN A 485 -0.68 20.14 -31.57
C ASN A 485 0.45 20.09 -30.51
N LEU A 486 0.68 18.94 -29.86
CA LEU A 486 1.80 18.78 -28.94
C LEU A 486 3.16 18.78 -29.66
N THR A 487 3.19 18.47 -30.97
CA THR A 487 4.43 18.55 -31.76
C THR A 487 4.95 19.99 -31.94
N TYR A 488 4.12 21.01 -31.69
CA TYR A 488 4.47 22.44 -31.83
C TYR A 488 4.72 23.16 -30.50
N PHE A 489 5.02 22.42 -29.43
CA PHE A 489 5.17 22.94 -28.05
C PHE A 489 6.17 24.11 -27.90
N HIS A 490 7.20 24.19 -28.75
CA HIS A 490 8.25 25.21 -28.65
C HIS A 490 7.87 26.63 -29.13
N ALA A 491 6.72 26.82 -29.81
CA ALA A 491 6.46 28.05 -30.58
C ALA A 491 5.27 28.91 -30.09
N GLN A 492 4.77 28.75 -28.85
CA GLN A 492 3.56 29.43 -28.37
C GLN A 492 3.75 30.33 -27.14
N LYS A 493 2.87 31.33 -26.98
CA LYS A 493 2.71 32.09 -25.73
C LYS A 493 2.13 31.17 -24.65
N LEU A 494 3.01 30.65 -23.78
CA LEU A 494 2.63 29.73 -22.71
C LEU A 494 1.86 30.44 -21.59
N ASN A 495 0.80 29.81 -21.09
CA ASN A 495 0.17 30.24 -19.84
C ASN A 495 1.08 29.95 -18.62
N ARG A 496 0.82 30.55 -17.45
CA ARG A 496 1.68 30.37 -16.25
C ARG A 496 1.87 28.91 -15.83
N ARG A 497 0.90 28.03 -16.09
CA ARG A 497 0.98 26.59 -15.77
C ARG A 497 1.84 25.84 -16.77
N GLN A 498 1.59 26.05 -18.06
CA GLN A 498 2.38 25.50 -19.15
C GLN A 498 3.83 25.95 -19.07
N ALA A 499 4.11 27.19 -18.64
CA ALA A 499 5.46 27.66 -18.38
C ALA A 499 6.16 26.89 -17.24
N ARG A 500 5.44 26.56 -16.15
CA ARG A 500 6.00 25.71 -15.08
C ARG A 500 6.30 24.31 -15.58
N TRP A 501 5.41 23.73 -16.38
CA TRP A 501 5.65 22.42 -16.97
C TRP A 501 6.77 22.46 -17.99
N SER A 502 6.88 23.50 -18.83
CA SER A 502 7.95 23.63 -19.82
C SER A 502 9.32 23.68 -19.16
N PHE A 503 9.49 24.40 -18.05
CA PHE A 503 10.74 24.38 -17.28
C PHE A 503 11.14 22.97 -16.85
N PHE A 504 10.19 22.17 -16.37
CA PHE A 504 10.47 20.79 -15.99
C PHE A 504 10.75 19.89 -17.20
N LEU A 505 10.01 20.07 -18.31
CA LEU A 505 10.20 19.29 -19.53
C LEU A 505 11.57 19.53 -20.18
N LEU A 506 12.15 20.72 -20.00
CA LEU A 506 13.50 21.05 -20.48
C LEU A 506 14.62 20.28 -19.75
N GLU A 507 14.34 19.65 -18.60
CA GLU A 507 15.31 18.75 -17.93
C GLU A 507 15.54 17.44 -18.73
N PHE A 508 14.74 17.18 -19.78
CA PHE A 508 14.76 15.94 -20.54
C PHE A 508 15.04 16.20 -22.03
N ASP A 509 15.79 15.30 -22.68
CA ASP A 509 15.92 15.27 -24.14
C ASP A 509 14.71 14.56 -24.76
N LEU A 510 13.68 15.32 -25.15
CA LEU A 510 12.39 14.80 -25.60
C LEU A 510 12.24 14.83 -27.14
N GLY A 511 11.70 13.75 -27.70
CA GLY A 511 11.23 13.66 -29.08
C GLY A 511 9.73 13.39 -29.13
N LEU A 512 8.95 14.38 -29.55
CA LEU A 512 7.49 14.25 -29.68
C LEU A 512 7.13 13.73 -31.07
N VAL A 513 6.49 12.56 -31.14
CA VAL A 513 6.00 11.97 -32.38
C VAL A 513 4.50 11.79 -32.29
N HIS A 514 3.81 12.36 -33.27
CA HIS A 514 2.37 12.15 -33.41
C HIS A 514 2.09 10.76 -34.00
N VAL A 515 1.26 9.98 -33.32
CA VAL A 515 0.78 8.68 -33.81
C VAL A 515 -0.74 8.74 -33.91
N PRO A 516 -1.35 8.45 -35.07
CA PRO A 516 -2.80 8.41 -35.20
C PRO A 516 -3.40 7.43 -34.19
N GLY A 517 -4.48 7.81 -33.47
CA GLY A 517 -5.00 7.01 -32.37
C GLY A 517 -5.25 5.54 -32.73
N LYS A 518 -5.70 5.24 -33.96
CA LYS A 518 -5.99 3.86 -34.43
C LYS A 518 -4.77 2.92 -34.44
N SER A 519 -3.55 3.45 -34.51
CA SER A 519 -2.29 2.67 -34.51
C SER A 519 -1.71 2.39 -33.11
N ILE A 520 -2.28 2.97 -32.04
CA ILE A 520 -1.91 2.64 -30.65
C ILE A 520 -2.78 1.47 -30.19
N THR A 521 -2.47 0.27 -30.67
CA THR A 521 -3.37 -0.90 -30.62
C THR A 521 -3.69 -1.40 -29.20
N GLN A 522 -2.90 -1.02 -28.18
CA GLN A 522 -3.21 -1.34 -26.77
C GLN A 522 -4.02 -0.25 -26.04
N ALA A 523 -4.12 0.97 -26.59
CA ALA A 523 -4.88 2.06 -25.97
C ALA A 523 -6.33 2.17 -26.50
N ASN A 524 -6.62 1.59 -27.66
CA ASN A 524 -7.77 2.04 -28.45
C ASN A 524 -8.93 1.04 -28.63
N ALA A 525 -8.80 -0.22 -28.20
CA ALA A 525 -9.91 -1.19 -28.35
C ALA A 525 -11.13 -0.90 -27.44
N LEU A 526 -11.02 0.04 -26.48
CA LEU A 526 -12.08 0.32 -25.49
C LEU A 526 -12.48 1.79 -25.38
N SER A 527 -11.76 2.73 -26.00
CA SER A 527 -12.14 4.16 -26.04
C SER A 527 -13.39 4.40 -26.89
N GLN A 528 -13.62 3.57 -27.90
CA GLN A 528 -14.81 3.67 -28.76
C GLN A 528 -16.07 3.07 -28.14
N GLN A 529 -15.97 2.15 -27.17
CA GLN A 529 -17.15 1.59 -26.51
C GLN A 529 -17.70 2.48 -25.38
N SER A 530 -16.92 3.46 -24.91
CA SER A 530 -17.38 4.51 -23.99
C SER A 530 -17.87 5.79 -24.68
N ASN A 531 -17.87 5.81 -26.01
CA ASN A 531 -18.35 6.95 -26.82
C ASN A 531 -19.82 6.83 -27.24
N GLU A 532 -20.59 5.89 -26.68
CA GLU A 532 -22.03 6.16 -26.56
C GLU A 532 -22.17 7.41 -25.69
N GLN A 533 -22.65 8.50 -26.29
CA GLN A 533 -22.87 9.79 -25.65
C GLN A 533 -23.58 9.65 -24.29
N ASP A 534 -22.81 9.54 -23.20
CA ASP A 534 -23.26 9.97 -21.89
C ASP A 534 -23.36 11.51 -21.99
N ASN A 535 -24.53 12.00 -22.41
CA ASN A 535 -24.98 13.40 -22.34
C ASN A 535 -25.06 13.84 -20.86
N VAL A 536 -23.93 13.89 -20.16
CA VAL A 536 -23.83 14.39 -18.80
C VAL A 536 -22.73 15.45 -18.79
N ASP A 537 -23.07 16.61 -19.34
CA ASP A 537 -22.26 17.82 -19.36
C ASP A 537 -22.59 18.76 -18.18
N ASN A 538 -23.20 18.21 -17.11
CA ASN A 538 -23.83 19.01 -16.05
C ASN A 538 -23.12 19.00 -14.69
N ASP A 539 -22.09 18.16 -14.47
CA ASP A 539 -21.51 18.00 -13.12
C ASP A 539 -20.92 19.29 -12.51
N ASN A 540 -20.54 20.28 -13.34
CA ASN A 540 -19.96 21.56 -12.90
C ASN A 540 -20.79 22.80 -13.30
N LYS A 541 -21.99 22.64 -13.90
CA LYS A 541 -22.77 23.81 -14.35
C LYS A 541 -23.23 24.72 -13.20
N ASP A 542 -23.33 24.18 -12.00
CA ASP A 542 -23.82 24.89 -10.81
C ASP A 542 -22.70 25.35 -9.85
N ILE A 543 -21.41 25.24 -10.25
CA ILE A 543 -20.27 25.67 -9.43
C ILE A 543 -19.80 27.04 -9.89
N ILE A 544 -20.39 28.09 -9.33
CA ILE A 544 -19.94 29.48 -9.50
C ILE A 544 -18.73 29.69 -8.57
N VAL A 545 -17.56 30.01 -9.14
CA VAL A 545 -16.29 30.13 -8.38
C VAL A 545 -16.30 31.33 -7.42
N LEU A 546 -17.02 32.41 -7.75
CA LEU A 546 -17.27 33.58 -6.91
C LEU A 546 -18.65 34.16 -7.28
N PRO A 547 -19.58 34.39 -6.33
CA PRO A 547 -20.86 35.03 -6.62
C PRO A 547 -20.67 36.42 -7.25
N ASP A 548 -21.51 36.80 -8.21
CA ASP A 548 -21.48 38.12 -8.89
C ASP A 548 -21.51 39.31 -7.92
N GLN A 549 -22.00 39.09 -6.69
CA GLN A 549 -22.05 40.06 -5.60
C GLN A 549 -20.65 40.48 -5.08
N LEU A 550 -19.59 39.72 -5.39
CA LEU A 550 -18.21 40.03 -5.01
C LEU A 550 -17.49 40.92 -6.03
N PHE A 551 -18.11 41.20 -7.18
CA PHE A 551 -17.58 42.11 -8.19
C PHE A 551 -18.27 43.48 -8.07
N ILE A 552 -17.59 44.44 -7.43
CA ILE A 552 -17.99 45.85 -7.50
C ILE A 552 -17.87 46.30 -8.96
N LYS A 553 -19.00 46.61 -9.61
CA LYS A 553 -19.02 47.31 -10.90
C LYS A 553 -18.55 48.75 -10.70
N GLY A 554 -17.24 48.94 -10.63
CA GLY A 554 -16.61 50.24 -10.56
C GLY A 554 -16.19 50.73 -11.94
N ILE A 555 -16.91 51.74 -12.45
CA ILE A 555 -16.44 53.03 -12.97
C ILE A 555 -17.41 53.49 -14.07
N ASP A 556 -18.27 54.44 -13.70
CA ASP A 556 -19.02 55.29 -14.61
C ASP A 556 -18.09 56.48 -14.99
N LEU A 557 -17.52 56.44 -16.19
CA LEU A 557 -16.70 57.52 -16.75
C LEU A 557 -17.60 58.40 -17.60
N GLY A 558 -18.22 59.39 -16.96
CA GLY A 558 -19.15 60.30 -17.63
C GLY A 558 -19.39 61.60 -16.89
N MET A 559 -18.36 62.25 -16.34
CA MET A 559 -18.44 63.67 -15.94
C MET A 559 -17.12 64.40 -16.17
N LYS A 560 -17.05 65.05 -17.33
CA LYS A 560 -16.21 66.17 -17.80
C LYS A 560 -16.70 66.39 -19.24
N GLU A 561 -17.31 67.49 -19.67
CA GLU A 561 -17.28 68.89 -19.29
C GLU A 561 -18.63 69.49 -19.74
N ASP A 562 -19.18 70.44 -18.98
CA ASP A 562 -19.76 71.66 -19.55
C ASP A 562 -19.56 72.80 -18.55
N ILE A 563 -18.74 73.73 -19.01
CA ILE A 563 -18.30 75.00 -18.45
C ILE A 563 -19.15 76.05 -19.17
N VAL A 564 -19.75 77.00 -18.43
CA VAL A 564 -20.23 78.32 -18.92
C VAL A 564 -21.37 78.20 -19.96
N GLU A 565 -22.61 78.59 -19.69
CA GLU A 565 -23.15 79.91 -19.27
C GLU A 565 -24.63 79.76 -18.91
#